data_AF-A0A7W9QBJ3-F1
#
_entry.id   AF-A0A7W9QBJ3-F1
#
_cell.length_a   1.000
_cell.length_b   1.000
_cell.length_c   1.000
_cell.angle_alpha   90.00
_cell.angle_beta   90.00
_cell.angle_gamma   90.00
#
_symmetry.space_group_name_H-M   'P 1'
#
loop_
_entity.id
_entity.type
_entity.pdbx_description
1 polymer ?
#
loop_
_entity_poly.entity_id
_entity_poly.type
_entity_poly.pdbx_seq_one_letter_code
_entity_poly.pdbx_strand_id
1 'polypeptide(L)'
;MRTLTAIAVAGALVLAVSACGGSDVGDGKAEPQPGTSKASISQVTTPSQAPAGEPGTPPLSTHYEGMAAAPSDMSDRAKQDLLGLKTLELQVALREIDPSLGAPADVNKAVQQCVRLRSDNDSKDAAQRFSSPHHQVTEADGKRINAMLRERFCP
;
A
#
# COMPACT_ATOMS: atom_id res chain seq x y z
N MET A 1 52.84 4.58 -18.17
CA MET A 1 52.16 5.80 -18.68
C MET A 1 50.89 5.95 -17.88
N ARG A 2 50.79 7.02 -17.08
CA ARG A 2 49.67 7.33 -16.18
C ARG A 2 48.87 8.46 -16.81
N THR A 3 47.54 8.36 -16.82
CA THR A 3 46.67 9.51 -17.07
C THR A 3 45.50 9.44 -16.08
N LEU A 4 45.63 10.19 -14.99
CA LEU A 4 44.56 10.53 -14.06
C LEU A 4 44.00 11.87 -14.54
N THR A 5 42.71 11.91 -14.89
CA THR A 5 42.03 13.18 -15.18
C THR A 5 41.07 13.47 -14.04
N ALA A 6 41.50 14.33 -13.12
CA ALA A 6 40.65 14.98 -12.16
C ALA A 6 40.05 16.24 -12.81
N ILE A 7 38.73 16.40 -12.74
CA ILE A 7 38.07 17.67 -13.02
C ILE A 7 37.30 18.04 -11.75
N ALA A 8 37.68 19.18 -11.19
CA ALA A 8 37.05 19.82 -10.06
C ALA A 8 36.35 21.11 -10.51
N VAL A 9 35.48 21.60 -9.62
CA VAL A 9 35.16 23.03 -9.35
C VAL A 9 33.72 23.49 -9.69
N ALA A 10 32.93 23.57 -8.59
CA ALA A 10 32.21 24.72 -8.03
C ALA A 10 30.80 25.17 -8.46
N GLY A 11 30.05 25.52 -7.40
CA GLY A 11 29.10 26.65 -7.33
C GLY A 11 27.63 26.23 -7.34
N ALA A 12 26.72 26.70 -6.48
CA ALA A 12 26.78 27.63 -5.35
C ALA A 12 25.55 27.33 -4.46
N LEU A 13 25.70 27.41 -3.13
CA LEU A 13 24.61 27.35 -2.16
C LEU A 13 23.86 28.69 -2.20
N VAL A 14 22.56 28.69 -2.49
CA VAL A 14 21.69 29.86 -2.25
C VAL A 14 20.75 29.53 -1.10
N LEU A 15 21.09 30.03 0.08
CA LEU A 15 20.21 30.09 1.25
C LEU A 15 19.31 31.31 1.09
N ALA A 16 18.07 31.12 0.63
CA ALA A 16 17.05 32.16 0.71
C ALA A 16 16.39 32.11 2.09
N VAL A 17 16.93 32.90 3.02
CA VAL A 17 16.26 33.27 4.28
C VAL A 17 15.45 34.53 3.98
N SER A 18 14.16 34.38 3.66
CA SER A 18 13.23 35.51 3.61
C SER A 18 12.52 35.67 4.96
N ALA A 19 13.09 36.57 5.75
CA ALA A 19 12.46 37.62 6.54
C ALA A 19 11.19 37.30 7.38
N CYS A 20 11.40 37.42 8.69
CA CYS A 20 10.43 37.86 9.69
C CYS A 20 10.05 39.34 9.48
N GLY A 21 8.80 39.69 9.75
CA GLY A 21 8.26 41.06 9.83
C GLY A 21 6.96 41.16 9.02
N GLY A 22 5.83 41.57 9.55
CA GLY A 22 5.45 42.18 10.82
C GLY A 22 3.95 42.53 10.70
N SER A 23 3.30 42.63 11.85
CA SER A 23 1.88 42.88 12.13
C SER A 23 1.13 43.87 11.23
N ASP A 24 -0.15 43.60 10.93
CA ASP A 24 -1.29 44.24 11.60
C ASP A 24 -2.68 43.77 11.06
N VAL A 25 -3.50 43.32 12.02
CA VAL A 25 -4.95 43.59 12.21
C VAL A 25 -5.91 43.35 11.04
N GLY A 26 -6.62 42.22 11.13
CA GLY A 26 -7.96 42.01 10.58
C GLY A 26 -8.86 41.42 11.65
N ASP A 27 -9.57 42.30 12.36
CA ASP A 27 -10.53 42.01 13.42
C ASP A 27 -11.73 41.20 12.88
N GLY A 28 -12.06 40.09 13.53
CA GLY A 28 -13.10 39.18 13.05
C GLY A 28 -13.47 38.08 14.03
N LYS A 29 -13.89 38.47 15.25
CA LYS A 29 -14.72 37.72 16.22
C LYS A 29 -15.23 36.34 15.78
N ALA A 30 -14.80 35.28 16.48
CA ALA A 30 -15.66 34.43 17.34
C ALA A 30 -14.97 33.09 17.72
N GLU A 31 -14.43 33.00 18.93
CA GLU A 31 -14.54 31.79 19.79
C GLU A 31 -15.83 31.96 20.63
N PRO A 32 -16.52 30.91 21.14
CA PRO A 32 -15.97 29.73 21.84
C PRO A 32 -16.67 28.41 21.40
N GLN A 33 -16.27 27.16 21.71
CA GLN A 33 -15.94 26.52 22.99
C GLN A 33 -15.27 25.15 22.75
N PRO A 34 -14.57 24.61 23.76
CA PRO A 34 -14.01 23.26 23.77
C PRO A 34 -15.08 22.20 24.07
N GLY A 35 -15.18 21.21 23.20
CA GLY A 35 -16.09 20.06 23.34
C GLY A 35 -15.37 18.84 23.89
N THR A 36 -15.55 18.62 25.18
CA THR A 36 -15.15 17.48 26.00
C THR A 36 -15.59 16.13 25.42
N SER A 37 -14.66 15.18 25.42
CA SER A 37 -14.79 13.72 25.56
C SER A 37 -16.02 13.00 24.98
N LYS A 38 -15.73 12.01 24.13
CA LYS A 38 -16.16 10.63 24.37
C LYS A 38 -15.22 9.63 23.69
N ALA A 39 -14.34 9.04 24.49
CA ALA A 39 -13.84 7.70 24.22
C ALA A 39 -15.05 6.75 24.18
N SER A 40 -15.22 6.03 23.08
CA SER A 40 -16.10 4.86 23.05
C SER A 40 -15.23 3.66 22.76
N ILE A 41 -14.83 3.04 23.87
CA ILE A 41 -14.12 1.78 23.94
C ILE A 41 -15.17 0.68 23.73
N SER A 42 -14.81 -0.30 22.90
CA SER A 42 -15.24 -1.70 22.86
C SER A 42 -16.73 -2.04 23.00
N GLN A 43 -17.26 -2.74 21.98
CA GLN A 43 -18.00 -3.96 22.25
C GLN A 43 -17.50 -5.08 21.35
N VAL A 44 -16.62 -5.90 21.94
CA VAL A 44 -16.45 -7.31 21.61
C VAL A 44 -17.74 -8.01 22.01
N THR A 45 -18.42 -8.63 21.06
CA THR A 45 -19.48 -9.60 21.32
C THR A 45 -19.01 -10.98 20.94
N THR A 46 -18.64 -11.74 21.96
CA THR A 46 -18.66 -13.22 22.00
C THR A 46 -18.59 -13.59 23.48
N PRO A 47 -19.13 -14.71 23.98
CA PRO A 47 -19.79 -15.83 23.29
C PRO A 47 -21.12 -16.26 23.96
N SER A 48 -21.99 -17.00 23.26
CA SER A 48 -22.86 -18.00 23.92
C SER A 48 -23.58 -18.87 22.91
N GLN A 49 -23.09 -20.09 22.67
CA GLN A 49 -23.98 -21.24 22.67
C GLN A 49 -23.24 -22.48 23.19
N ALA A 50 -23.96 -23.21 24.04
CA ALA A 50 -23.52 -24.29 24.91
C ALA A 50 -23.23 -25.60 24.14
N PRO A 51 -22.54 -26.57 24.80
CA PRO A 51 -22.11 -27.84 24.21
C PRO A 51 -23.21 -28.90 24.29
N ALA A 52 -23.41 -29.68 23.22
CA ALA A 52 -24.12 -30.96 23.29
C ALA A 52 -23.87 -31.85 22.05
N GLY A 53 -23.35 -33.06 22.31
CA GLY A 53 -23.39 -34.27 21.47
C GLY A 53 -22.47 -34.27 20.24
N GLU A 54 -21.72 -35.31 19.87
CA GLU A 54 -21.55 -36.70 20.30
C GLU A 54 -20.25 -37.18 19.61
N PRO A 55 -19.52 -38.16 20.16
CA PRO A 55 -18.39 -38.78 19.47
C PRO A 55 -18.92 -39.74 18.40
N GLY A 56 -19.13 -39.22 17.19
CA GLY A 56 -19.40 -40.02 16.00
C GLY A 56 -18.12 -40.69 15.52
N THR A 57 -17.88 -41.92 15.97
CA THR A 57 -16.88 -42.85 15.42
C THR A 57 -17.06 -42.94 13.89
N PRO A 58 -16.03 -42.67 13.05
CA PRO A 58 -16.16 -42.96 11.63
C PRO A 58 -16.14 -44.49 11.41
N PRO A 59 -17.02 -45.05 10.57
CA PRO A 59 -16.91 -46.45 10.20
C PRO A 59 -15.62 -46.65 9.42
N LEU A 60 -14.86 -47.66 9.86
CA LEU A 60 -13.72 -48.21 9.16
C LEU A 60 -14.22 -48.84 7.85
N SER A 61 -14.09 -48.12 6.73
CA SER A 61 -14.26 -48.70 5.40
C SER A 61 -12.94 -48.67 4.66
N THR A 62 -12.19 -49.74 4.85
CA THR A 62 -11.36 -50.35 3.80
C THR A 62 -12.22 -50.54 2.54
N HIS A 63 -11.92 -49.82 1.46
CA HIS A 63 -11.68 -50.40 0.14
C HIS A 63 -11.62 -49.33 -0.98
N TYR A 64 -10.88 -49.73 -2.02
CA TYR A 64 -10.82 -49.21 -3.38
C TYR A 64 -9.73 -48.18 -3.71
N GLU A 65 -8.62 -48.75 -4.17
CA GLU A 65 -7.90 -48.32 -5.37
C GLU A 65 -8.80 -47.55 -6.35
N GLY A 66 -8.55 -46.25 -6.42
CA GLY A 66 -8.91 -45.41 -7.52
C GLY A 66 -7.94 -44.25 -7.44
N MET A 67 -7.21 -43.97 -8.51
CA MET A 67 -6.39 -42.76 -8.61
C MET A 67 -7.30 -41.55 -8.36
N ALA A 68 -7.40 -41.13 -7.10
CA ALA A 68 -8.10 -39.93 -6.72
C ALA A 68 -7.29 -38.78 -7.31
N ALA A 69 -7.85 -38.15 -8.34
CA ALA A 69 -7.40 -36.84 -8.78
C ALA A 69 -7.23 -35.98 -7.51
N ALA A 70 -6.05 -35.39 -7.33
CA ALA A 70 -5.76 -34.56 -6.17
C ALA A 70 -6.91 -33.55 -5.99
N PRO A 71 -7.43 -33.36 -4.76
CA PRO A 71 -8.51 -32.41 -4.53
C PRO A 71 -8.07 -31.04 -5.01
N SER A 72 -8.77 -30.52 -6.04
CA SER A 72 -8.48 -29.23 -6.70
C SER A 72 -8.36 -28.06 -5.71
N ASP A 73 -8.99 -28.20 -4.55
CA ASP A 73 -9.02 -27.22 -3.45
C ASP A 73 -7.63 -26.85 -2.90
N MET A 74 -6.68 -27.79 -2.89
CA MET A 74 -5.30 -27.51 -2.44
C MET A 74 -4.56 -26.55 -3.39
N SER A 75 -4.82 -26.66 -4.70
CA SER A 75 -4.17 -25.82 -5.73
C SER A 75 -4.67 -24.39 -5.69
N ASP A 76 -5.98 -24.21 -5.50
CA ASP A 76 -6.59 -22.89 -5.46
C ASP A 76 -6.24 -22.14 -4.17
N ARG A 77 -6.12 -22.86 -3.05
CA ARG A 77 -5.59 -22.30 -1.81
C ARG A 77 -4.15 -21.80 -1.96
N ALA A 78 -3.28 -22.61 -2.59
CA ALA A 78 -1.90 -22.21 -2.86
C ALA A 78 -1.81 -20.95 -3.75
N LYS A 79 -2.69 -20.82 -4.76
CA LYS A 79 -2.75 -19.60 -5.59
C LYS A 79 -3.20 -18.39 -4.77
N GLN A 80 -4.21 -18.54 -3.91
CA GLN A 80 -4.67 -17.47 -3.04
C GLN A 80 -3.56 -16.99 -2.09
N ASP A 81 -2.81 -17.92 -1.49
CA ASP A 81 -1.69 -17.59 -0.61
C ASP A 81 -0.60 -16.81 -1.36
N LEU A 82 -0.25 -17.22 -2.60
CA LEU A 82 0.70 -16.49 -3.44
C LEU A 82 0.21 -15.09 -3.80
N LEU A 83 -1.08 -14.91 -4.10
CA LEU A 83 -1.67 -13.60 -4.36
C LEU A 83 -1.65 -12.71 -3.10
N GLY A 84 -1.91 -13.30 -1.92
CA GLY A 84 -1.79 -12.62 -0.64
C GLY A 84 -0.36 -12.11 -0.39
N LEU A 85 0.64 -12.97 -0.62
CA LEU A 85 2.05 -12.60 -0.51
C LEU A 85 2.44 -11.49 -1.49
N LYS A 86 2.00 -11.57 -2.75
CA LYS A 86 2.25 -10.52 -3.76
C LYS A 86 1.61 -9.19 -3.40
N THR A 87 0.43 -9.24 -2.79
CA THR A 87 -0.27 -8.04 -2.31
C THR A 87 0.52 -7.39 -1.17
N LEU A 88 1.02 -8.17 -0.21
CA LEU A 88 1.87 -7.67 0.87
C LEU A 88 3.18 -7.08 0.33
N GLU A 89 3.84 -7.76 -0.62
CA GLU A 89 5.05 -7.28 -1.27
C GLU A 89 4.82 -5.92 -1.93
N LEU A 90 3.72 -5.76 -2.66
CA LEU A 90 3.35 -4.49 -3.29
C LEU A 90 3.07 -3.38 -2.27
N GLN A 91 2.37 -3.69 -1.17
CA GLN A 91 2.12 -2.70 -0.12
C GLN A 91 3.41 -2.21 0.53
N VAL A 92 4.39 -3.10 0.74
CA VAL A 92 5.71 -2.73 1.27
C VAL A 92 6.47 -1.87 0.25
N ALA A 93 6.53 -2.30 -1.01
CA ALA A 93 7.22 -1.56 -2.07
C ALA A 93 6.66 -0.14 -2.27
N LEU A 94 5.33 0.04 -2.15
CA LEU A 94 4.71 1.36 -2.20
C LEU A 94 5.13 2.24 -1.00
N ARG A 95 5.17 1.66 0.20
CA ARG A 95 5.63 2.37 1.43
C ARG A 95 7.09 2.78 1.41
N GLU A 96 7.95 2.02 0.72
CA GLU A 96 9.36 2.38 0.53
C GLU A 96 9.55 3.60 -0.38
N ILE A 97 8.60 3.83 -1.29
CA ILE A 97 8.62 5.02 -2.16
C ILE A 97 8.06 6.21 -1.39
N ASP A 98 6.89 6.05 -0.79
CA ASP A 98 6.23 7.05 0.03
C ASP A 98 5.53 6.38 1.25
N PRO A 99 5.90 6.73 2.50
CA PRO A 99 5.39 6.08 3.72
C PRO A 99 3.87 6.14 3.91
N SER A 100 3.19 7.08 3.24
CA SER A 100 1.74 7.23 3.34
C SER A 100 0.96 6.27 2.42
N LEU A 101 1.64 5.61 1.49
CA LEU A 101 1.05 4.63 0.58
C LEU A 101 0.97 3.23 1.20
N GLY A 102 0.48 2.27 0.42
CA GLY A 102 0.40 0.86 0.81
C GLY A 102 -0.88 0.50 1.54
N ALA A 103 -1.88 1.38 1.56
CA ALA A 103 -3.22 1.02 1.96
C ALA A 103 -3.85 0.08 0.90
N PRO A 104 -4.89 -0.70 1.25
CA PRO A 104 -5.59 -1.54 0.28
C PRO A 104 -6.11 -0.78 -0.95
N ALA A 105 -6.47 0.50 -0.78
CA ALA A 105 -6.88 1.37 -1.88
C ALA A 105 -5.75 1.61 -2.89
N ASP A 106 -4.50 1.72 -2.44
CA ASP A 106 -3.34 1.96 -3.30
C ASP A 106 -2.94 0.70 -4.08
N VAL A 107 -3.16 -0.48 -3.50
CA VAL A 107 -3.03 -1.76 -4.24
C VAL A 107 -3.98 -1.78 -5.43
N ASN A 108 -5.24 -1.39 -5.24
CA ASN A 108 -6.21 -1.32 -6.33
C ASN A 108 -5.82 -0.29 -7.39
N LYS A 109 -5.28 0.87 -6.97
CA LYS A 109 -4.73 1.87 -7.90
C LYS A 109 -3.55 1.31 -8.70
N ALA A 110 -2.66 0.53 -8.09
CA ALA A 110 -1.54 -0.13 -8.76
C ALA A 110 -1.98 -1.14 -9.81
N VAL A 111 -3.00 -1.95 -9.53
CA VAL A 111 -3.58 -2.87 -10.52
C VAL A 111 -4.12 -2.10 -11.73
N GLN A 112 -4.85 -1.01 -11.50
CA GLN A 112 -5.35 -0.15 -12.59
C GLN A 112 -4.20 0.52 -13.36
N GLN A 113 -3.13 0.91 -12.65
CA GLN A 113 -1.95 1.49 -13.27
C GLN A 113 -1.24 0.48 -14.16
N CYS A 114 -1.16 -0.80 -13.77
CA CYS A 114 -0.62 -1.85 -14.63
C CYS A 114 -1.39 -1.99 -15.94
N VAL A 115 -2.71 -1.86 -15.92
CA VAL A 115 -3.53 -1.88 -17.16
C VAL A 115 -3.15 -0.71 -18.07
N ARG A 116 -2.90 0.48 -17.52
CA ARG A 116 -2.44 1.63 -18.31
C ARG A 116 -1.04 1.44 -18.85
N LEU A 117 -0.10 0.98 -18.01
CA LEU A 117 1.30 0.78 -18.37
C LEU A 117 1.50 -0.25 -19.50
N ARG A 118 0.61 -1.25 -19.61
CA ARG A 118 0.61 -2.20 -20.74
C ARG A 118 0.24 -1.56 -22.07
N SER A 119 -0.58 -0.51 -22.06
CA SER A 119 -1.03 0.19 -23.27
C SER A 119 -0.16 1.41 -23.59
N ASP A 120 0.36 2.08 -22.56
CA ASP A 120 1.22 3.25 -22.64
C ASP A 120 2.34 3.13 -21.60
N ASN A 121 3.53 2.77 -22.08
CA ASN A 121 4.70 2.57 -21.23
C ASN A 121 5.11 3.84 -20.49
N ASP A 122 4.73 5.04 -20.92
CA ASP A 122 5.18 6.31 -20.34
C ASP A 122 4.10 7.03 -19.54
N SER A 123 3.06 6.30 -19.08
CA SER A 123 1.91 6.86 -18.37
C SER A 123 2.34 7.76 -17.19
N LYS A 124 2.25 9.09 -17.36
CA LYS A 124 2.72 10.10 -16.38
C LYS A 124 1.75 10.35 -15.21
N ASP A 125 0.66 9.59 -15.15
CA ASP A 125 -0.47 9.82 -14.27
C ASP A 125 -0.34 9.17 -12.88
N ALA A 126 0.72 8.40 -12.61
CA ALA A 126 0.89 7.70 -11.34
C ALA A 126 0.86 8.66 -10.14
N ALA A 127 1.56 9.80 -10.21
CA ALA A 127 1.54 10.78 -9.13
C ALA A 127 0.10 11.23 -8.82
N GLN A 128 -0.65 11.64 -9.85
CA GLN A 128 -2.04 12.07 -9.70
C GLN A 128 -2.96 10.95 -9.18
N ARG A 129 -2.77 9.72 -9.65
CA ARG A 129 -3.61 8.58 -9.30
C ARG A 129 -3.39 8.14 -7.84
N PHE A 130 -2.13 8.15 -7.38
CA PHE A 130 -1.79 7.73 -6.04
C PHE A 130 -2.00 8.84 -5.00
N SER A 131 -2.01 10.11 -5.40
CA SER A 131 -2.45 11.21 -4.56
C SER A 131 -3.88 11.04 -4.00
N SER A 132 -4.14 11.75 -2.91
CA SER A 132 -5.41 11.87 -2.20
C SER A 132 -5.59 13.31 -1.68
N PRO A 133 -6.78 13.68 -1.18
CA PRO A 133 -6.99 15.01 -0.58
C PRO A 133 -6.07 15.33 0.61
N HIS A 134 -5.58 14.30 1.31
CA HIS A 134 -4.76 14.45 2.51
C HIS A 134 -3.29 14.11 2.30
N HIS A 135 -2.91 13.67 1.10
CA HIS A 135 -1.54 13.29 0.77
C HIS A 135 -1.29 13.43 -0.73
N GLN A 136 -0.23 14.14 -1.11
CA GLN A 136 0.16 14.34 -2.51
C GLN A 136 1.44 13.58 -2.82
N VAL A 137 1.39 12.73 -3.85
CA VAL A 137 2.55 12.02 -4.38
C VAL A 137 3.29 12.94 -5.35
N THR A 138 4.61 13.03 -5.21
CA THR A 138 5.44 13.85 -6.11
C THR A 138 5.53 13.22 -7.50
N GLU A 139 5.87 14.02 -8.52
CA GLU A 139 6.11 13.45 -9.87
C GLU A 139 7.27 12.45 -9.87
N ALA A 140 8.32 12.71 -9.08
CA ALA A 140 9.46 11.83 -8.95
C ALA A 140 9.05 10.47 -8.35
N ASP A 141 8.23 10.48 -7.31
CA ASP A 141 7.71 9.25 -6.70
C ASP A 141 6.73 8.53 -7.62
N GLY A 142 5.89 9.26 -8.36
CA GLY A 142 5.06 8.68 -9.41
C GLY A 142 5.87 7.92 -10.47
N LYS A 143 7.02 8.46 -10.88
CA LYS A 143 7.96 7.78 -11.79
C LYS A 143 8.56 6.52 -11.15
N ARG A 144 8.96 6.59 -9.88
CA ARG A 144 9.47 5.43 -9.12
C ARG A 144 8.41 4.34 -8.99
N ILE A 145 7.16 4.71 -8.73
CA ILE A 145 6.02 3.77 -8.68
C ILE A 145 5.87 3.07 -10.03
N ASN A 146 5.81 3.81 -11.14
CA ASN A 146 5.70 3.21 -12.47
C ASN A 146 6.86 2.26 -12.80
N ALA A 147 8.11 2.65 -12.47
CA ALA A 147 9.27 1.79 -12.68
C ALA A 147 9.14 0.48 -11.89
N MET A 148 8.89 0.58 -10.59
CA MET A 148 8.71 -0.57 -9.70
C MET A 148 7.56 -1.49 -10.16
N LEU A 149 6.43 -0.91 -10.57
CA LEU A 149 5.27 -1.67 -11.05
C LEU A 149 5.61 -2.45 -12.32
N ARG A 150 6.23 -1.81 -13.32
CA ARG A 150 6.64 -2.48 -14.57
C ARG A 150 7.64 -3.61 -14.33
N GLU A 151 8.61 -3.38 -13.45
CA GLU A 151 9.69 -4.33 -13.23
C GLU A 151 9.24 -5.59 -12.47
N ARG A 152 8.25 -5.47 -11.57
CA ARG A 152 7.97 -6.52 -10.58
C ARG A 152 6.52 -6.98 -10.48
N PHE A 153 5.56 -6.16 -10.89
CA PHE A 153 4.15 -6.38 -10.55
C PHE A 153 3.18 -6.34 -11.73
N CYS A 154 3.57 -5.76 -12.87
CA CYS A 154 2.79 -5.77 -14.11
C CYS A 154 3.39 -6.80 -15.08
N PRO A 155 2.96 -8.07 -15.05
CA PRO A 155 3.39 -9.05 -16.05
C PRO A 155 2.85 -8.73 -17.44
#